data_AF-A0AAN9BXJ3-F1
#
_entry.id   AF-A0AAN9BXJ3-F1
#
_cell.length_a   1.000
_cell.length_b   1.000
_cell.length_c   1.000
_cell.angle_alpha   90.00
_cell.angle_beta   90.00
_cell.angle_gamma   90.00
#
_symmetry.space_group_name_H-M   'P 1'
#
loop_
_entity.id
_entity.type
_entity.pdbx_description
1 polymer ?
#
loop_
_entity_poly.entity_id
_entity_poly.type
_entity_poly.pdbx_seq_one_letter_code
_entity_poly.pdbx_strand_id
1 'polypeptide(L)' 'MLDYIFADSKNLAVKQVVPMPSHEEVTLHSGLPSVVFPSDHIAQVCDLTWKV' A
#
# COMPACT_ATOMS: atom_id res chain seq x y z
N MET A 1 -3.16 3.22 -10.73
CA MET A 1 -3.23 2.39 -9.51
C MET A 1 -4.08 1.18 -9.84
N LEU A 2 -3.51 -0.03 -9.78
CA LEU A 2 -4.16 -1.27 -10.24
C LEU A 2 -4.65 -2.14 -9.08
N ASP A 3 -4.00 -2.05 -7.92
CA ASP A 3 -4.29 -2.86 -6.74
C ASP A 3 -5.23 -2.13 -5.77
N TYR A 4 -6.07 -2.89 -5.05
CA TYR A 4 -7.02 -2.36 -4.06
C TYR A 4 -7.26 -3.37 -2.93
N ILE A 5 -7.38 -2.86 -1.70
CA ILE A 5 -7.96 -3.60 -0.57
C ILE A 5 -9.43 -3.15 -0.41
N PHE A 6 -10.37 -3.99 -0.85
CA PHE A 6 -11.80 -3.77 -0.59
C PHE A 6 -12.20 -4.33 0.77
N ALA A 7 -12.90 -3.53 1.57
CA ALA A 7 -13.44 -3.93 2.87
C ALA A 7 -14.90 -3.46 3.01
N ASP A 8 -15.70 -4.22 3.76
CA ASP A 8 -17.09 -3.84 4.05
C ASP A 8 -17.13 -2.62 4.97
N SER A 9 -17.51 -1.49 4.41
CA SER A 9 -17.58 -0.21 5.12
C SER A 9 -18.71 -0.15 6.15
N LYS A 10 -19.63 -1.12 6.22
CA LYS A 10 -20.62 -1.18 7.30
C LYS A 10 -20.01 -1.67 8.61
N ASN A 11 -19.13 -2.67 8.51
CA ASN A 11 -18.56 -3.35 9.67
C ASN A 11 -17.11 -2.95 9.98
N LEU A 12 -16.37 -2.41 9.00
CA LEU A 12 -14.96 -2.05 9.15
C LEU A 12 -14.72 -0.56 8.88
N ALA A 13 -13.81 0.02 9.64
CA ALA A 13 -13.25 1.35 9.43
C ALA A 13 -11.74 1.26 9.23
N VAL A 14 -11.21 2.02 8.26
CA VAL A 14 -9.77 2.21 8.09
C VAL A 14 -9.27 3.13 9.21
N LYS A 15 -8.41 2.61 10.07
CA LYS A 15 -7.79 3.38 11.16
C LYS A 15 -6.61 4.19 10.65
N GLN A 16 -5.77 3.56 9.83
CA GLN A 16 -4.63 4.21 9.18
C GLN A 16 -4.20 3.42 7.94
N VAL A 17 -3.46 4.08 7.06
CA VAL A 17 -2.81 3.49 5.90
C VAL A 17 -1.31 3.73 6.05
N VAL A 18 -0.50 2.70 5.85
CA VAL A 18 0.95 2.86 5.83
C VAL A 18 1.31 3.69 4.59
N PRO A 19 2.10 4.78 4.72
CA PRO A 19 2.47 5.60 3.58
C PRO A 19 3.19 4.78 2.52
N MET A 20 2.90 5.06 1.25
CA MET A 20 3.69 4.54 0.14
C MET A 20 5.10 5.15 0.18
N PRO A 21 6.12 4.43 -0.33
CA PRO A 21 7.43 5.03 -0.61
C PRO A 21 7.30 6.25 -1.53
N SER A 22 8.25 7.18 -1.44
CA SER A 22 8.25 8.38 -2.29
C SER A 22 8.52 8.01 -3.76
N HIS A 23 8.17 8.90 -4.69
CA HIS A 23 8.46 8.67 -6.10
C HIS A 23 9.97 8.58 -6.38
N GLU A 24 10.77 9.39 -5.68
CA GLU A 24 12.23 9.37 -5.75
C GLU A 24 12.79 8.02 -5.28
N GLU A 25 12.27 7.45 -4.19
CA GLU A 25 12.69 6.12 -3.71
C GLU A 25 12.38 5.03 -4.73
N VAL A 26 11.18 5.06 -5.31
CA VAL A 26 10.72 4.05 -6.29
C VAL A 26 11.53 4.12 -7.60
N THR A 27 11.93 5.31 -8.02
CA THR A 27 12.64 5.53 -9.30
C THR A 27 14.15 5.53 -9.20
N LEU A 28 14.70 5.47 -7.97
CA LEU A 28 16.15 5.50 -7.70
C LEU A 28 16.96 4.51 -8.54
N HIS A 29 16.39 3.33 -8.83
CA HIS A 29 17.01 2.27 -9.62
C HIS A 29 16.28 2.00 -10.95
N SER A 30 15.80 3.07 -11.61
CA SER A 30 15.02 3.02 -12.87
C SER A 30 13.60 2.47 -12.75
N GLY A 31 13.11 2.25 -11.53
CA GLY A 31 11.76 1.77 -11.25
C GLY A 31 11.73 0.48 -10.44
N LEU A 32 10.69 -0.32 -10.67
CA LEU A 32 10.45 -1.59 -10.01
C LEU A 32 10.51 -2.77 -11.02
N PRO A 33 10.94 -3.97 -10.60
CA PRO A 33 11.59 -4.27 -9.32
C PRO A 33 13.00 -3.66 -9.25
N SER A 34 13.62 -3.66 -8.08
CA SER A 34 15.00 -3.21 -7.88
C SER A 34 15.71 -3.93 -6.72
N VAL A 35 16.97 -3.57 -6.47
CA VAL A 35 17.77 -4.13 -5.36
C VAL A 35 17.18 -3.88 -3.96
N VAL A 36 16.29 -2.89 -3.82
CA VAL A 36 15.60 -2.58 -2.56
C VAL A 36 14.08 -2.86 -2.62
N PHE A 37 13.53 -3.12 -3.81
CA PHE A 37 12.12 -3.49 -3.98
C PHE A 37 12.01 -4.82 -4.74
N PRO A 38 11.67 -5.93 -4.06
CA PRO A 38 11.75 -7.28 -4.64
C PRO A 38 10.59 -7.66 -5.57
N SER A 39 9.70 -6.71 -5.92
CA SER A 39 8.50 -6.90 -6.73
C SER A 39 8.29 -5.68 -7.65
N ASP A 40 7.57 -5.86 -8.75
CA ASP A 40 7.13 -4.79 -9.65
C ASP A 40 5.88 -4.04 -9.13
N HIS A 41 5.25 -4.55 -8.07
CA HIS A 41 4.16 -3.88 -7.33
C HIS A 41 4.61 -3.44 -5.93
N ILE A 42 3.95 -2.41 -5.38
CA ILE A 42 4.13 -1.95 -4.00
C ILE A 42 2.99 -2.48 -3.13
N ALA A 43 3.32 -3.09 -1.99
CA ALA A 43 2.32 -3.62 -1.07
C ALA A 43 1.41 -2.51 -0.50
N GLN A 44 0.09 -2.73 -0.56
CA GLN A 44 -0.87 -1.90 0.16
C GLN A 44 -1.02 -2.44 1.58
N VAL A 45 -0.86 -1.57 2.58
CA VAL A 45 -0.96 -1.95 4.00
C VAL A 45 -1.81 -0.94 4.75
N CYS A 46 -2.81 -1.42 5.48
CA CYS A 46 -3.68 -0.58 6.31
C CYS A 46 -4.10 -1.31 7.58
N ASP A 47 -4.39 -0.54 8.62
CA ASP A 47 -5.03 -1.04 9.83
C ASP A 47 -6.54 -0.88 9.71
N LEU A 48 -7.26 -1.96 9.94
CA LEU A 48 -8.72 -1.95 10.02
C LEU A 48 -9.18 -2.11 11.47
N THR A 49 -10.32 -1.51 11.78
CA THR A 49 -11.00 -1.64 13.07
C THR A 49 -12.44 -2.06 12.84
N TRP A 50 -12.98 -2.87 13.75
CA TRP A 50 -14.41 -3.15 13.78
C TRP A 50 -15.17 -1.90 14.21
N LYS A 51 -16.24 -1.60 13.48
CA LYS A 51 -17.22 -0.61 13.88
C LYS A 51 -18.08 -1.21 14.99
N VAL A 52 -18.23 -0.46 16.08
CA VAL A 52 -19.12 -0.79 17.20
C VAL A 52 -20.49 -0.19 16.93
#